data_AF-X6BNU6-F1
#
_entry.id   AF-X6BNU6-F1
#
_cell.length_a   1.000
_cell.length_b   1.000
_cell.length_c   1.000
_cell.angle_alpha   90.00
_cell.angle_beta   90.00
_cell.angle_gamma   90.00
#
_symmetry.space_group_name_H-M   'P 1'
#
loop_
_entity.id
_entity.type
_entity.pdbx_description
1 polymer ?
#
loop_
_entity_poly.entity_id
_entity_poly.type
_entity_poly.pdbx_seq_one_letter_code
_entity_poly.pdbx_strand_id
1 'polypeptide(L)'
;MDWNPTDHDRMSASKDAVACEFGNGLALLDMRSNIYYSLNGVGAYIWELIQEPRPISEIRSAVLDRYNVDPERCKADVDGLLKGLADAGLARLHDEELV
;
A
#
# COMPACT_ATOMS: atom_id res chain seq x y z
N MET A 1 4.59 -15.13 2.46
CA MET A 1 5.15 -14.40 3.62
C MET A 1 4.13 -14.42 4.74
N ASP A 2 4.56 -14.70 5.97
CA ASP A 2 3.74 -14.43 7.15
C ASP A 2 3.69 -12.90 7.32
N TRP A 3 2.56 -12.30 6.98
CA TRP A 3 2.36 -10.86 7.05
C TRP A 3 2.06 -10.47 8.49
N ASN A 4 3.07 -9.98 9.20
CA ASN A 4 2.94 -9.47 10.57
C ASN A 4 3.85 -8.26 10.77
N PRO A 5 3.63 -7.16 10.04
CA PRO A 5 4.46 -5.99 10.17
C PRO A 5 4.13 -5.22 11.46
N THR A 6 5.12 -4.53 12.01
CA THR A 6 4.95 -3.65 13.16
C THR A 6 4.37 -2.29 12.75
N ASP A 7 3.90 -1.52 13.73
CA ASP A 7 3.35 -0.18 13.49
C ASP A 7 4.40 0.84 13.02
N HIS A 8 5.68 0.55 13.29
CA HIS A 8 6.82 1.39 12.89
C HIS A 8 7.41 1.00 11.54
N ASP A 9 7.15 -0.23 11.06
CA ASP A 9 7.59 -0.67 9.74
C ASP A 9 7.06 0.29 8.69
N ARG A 10 7.91 0.56 7.69
CA ARG A 10 7.61 1.55 6.66
C ARG A 10 7.31 0.84 5.36
N MET A 11 6.27 1.30 4.66
CA MET A 11 5.97 0.84 3.32
C MET A 11 6.32 1.91 2.30
N SER A 12 6.89 1.50 1.16
CA SER A 12 7.06 2.37 -0.01
C SER A 12 6.70 1.65 -1.31
N ALA A 13 6.16 2.36 -2.30
CA ALA A 13 5.98 1.84 -3.65
C ALA A 13 7.34 1.44 -4.28
N SER A 14 7.30 0.41 -5.11
CA SER A 14 8.46 -0.02 -5.90
C SER A 14 8.68 0.96 -7.04
N LYS A 15 9.94 1.33 -7.29
CA LYS A 15 10.32 2.18 -8.45
C LYS A 15 10.08 1.49 -9.80
N ASP A 16 9.92 0.17 -9.77
CA ASP A 16 9.65 -0.66 -10.95
C ASP A 16 8.15 -0.72 -11.29
N ALA A 17 7.29 -0.09 -10.49
CA ALA A 17 5.85 -0.05 -10.71
C ALA A 17 5.42 1.37 -11.10
N VAL A 18 4.68 1.49 -12.21
CA VAL A 18 4.19 2.77 -12.73
C VAL A 18 2.68 2.81 -12.60
N ALA A 19 2.16 3.92 -12.11
CA ALA A 19 0.72 4.14 -11.99
C ALA A 19 0.19 5.03 -13.12
N CYS A 20 -1.02 4.76 -13.58
CA CYS A 20 -1.76 5.59 -14.52
C CYS A 20 -3.23 5.64 -14.10
N GLU A 21 -3.88 6.78 -14.31
CA GLU A 21 -5.31 6.94 -14.07
C GLU A 21 -6.11 5.98 -14.96
N PHE A 22 -7.02 5.23 -14.36
CA PHE A 22 -7.87 4.29 -15.07
C PHE A 22 -9.30 4.30 -14.50
N GLY A 23 -10.21 4.97 -15.21
CA GLY A 23 -11.58 5.16 -14.76
C GLY A 23 -11.63 5.96 -13.46
N ASN A 24 -12.21 5.38 -12.41
CA ASN A 24 -12.29 5.98 -11.07
C ASN A 24 -11.21 5.47 -10.10
N GLY A 25 -10.14 4.85 -10.62
CA GLY A 25 -9.06 4.25 -9.83
C GLY A 25 -7.70 4.38 -10.51
N LEU A 26 -6.76 3.53 -10.12
CA LEU A 26 -5.40 3.49 -10.68
C LEU A 26 -5.13 2.14 -11.32
N ALA A 27 -4.56 2.15 -12.52
CA ALA A 27 -3.89 0.99 -13.08
C ALA A 27 -2.40 1.04 -12.71
N LEU A 28 -1.88 -0.05 -12.16
CA LEU A 28 -0.45 -0.24 -11.91
C LEU A 28 0.12 -1.20 -12.94
N LEU A 29 1.20 -0.79 -13.58
CA LEU A 29 2.03 -1.65 -14.42
C LEU A 29 3.31 -1.99 -13.66
N ASP A 30 3.50 -3.28 -13.36
CA ASP A 30 4.81 -3.77 -12.95
C ASP A 30 5.69 -3.93 -14.20
N MET A 31 6.73 -3.10 -14.30
CA MET A 31 7.67 -3.11 -15.43
C MET A 31 8.51 -4.38 -15.50
N ARG A 32 8.59 -5.17 -14.42
CA ARG A 32 9.39 -6.40 -14.38
C ARG A 32 8.62 -7.61 -14.87
N SER A 33 7.38 -7.79 -14.40
CA SER A 33 6.53 -8.90 -14.82
C SER A 33 5.63 -8.59 -16.01
N ASN A 34 5.50 -7.31 -16.38
CA ASN A 34 4.56 -6.82 -17.39
C ASN A 34 3.09 -7.15 -17.06
N ILE A 35 2.77 -7.31 -15.77
CA ILE A 35 1.43 -7.57 -15.26
C ILE A 35 0.77 -6.23 -14.90
N TYR A 36 -0.50 -6.12 -15.26
CA TYR A 36 -1.35 -4.99 -14.89
C TYR A 36 -2.22 -5.34 -13.69
N TYR A 37 -2.26 -4.42 -12.73
CA TYR A 37 -3.13 -4.47 -11.57
C TYR A 37 -4.05 -3.26 -11.57
N SER A 38 -5.25 -3.40 -11.02
CA SER A 38 -6.18 -2.29 -10.83
C SER A 38 -6.42 -2.05 -9.35
N LEU A 39 -6.30 -0.80 -8.93
CA LEU A 39 -6.64 -0.33 -7.60
C LEU A 39 -7.96 0.42 -7.63
N ASN A 40 -8.81 0.17 -6.63
CA ASN A 40 -9.98 0.98 -6.36
C ASN A 40 -9.56 2.33 -5.70
N GLY A 41 -10.53 3.20 -5.39
CA GLY A 41 -10.22 4.53 -4.81
C GLY A 41 -9.45 4.49 -3.49
N VAL A 42 -9.67 3.47 -2.65
CA VAL A 42 -8.92 3.28 -1.40
C VAL A 42 -7.48 2.88 -1.70
N GLY A 43 -7.29 1.90 -2.60
CA GLY A 43 -5.96 1.47 -3.00
C GLY A 43 -5.17 2.57 -3.70
N ALA A 44 -5.84 3.39 -4.52
CA ALA A 44 -5.22 4.54 -5.16
C ALA A 44 -4.70 5.57 -4.14
N TYR A 45 -5.52 5.86 -3.12
CA TYR A 45 -5.10 6.73 -2.03
C TYR A 45 -3.91 6.17 -1.24
N ILE A 46 -3.92 4.87 -0.92
CA ILE A 46 -2.79 4.22 -0.24
C ILE A 46 -1.54 4.26 -1.12
N TRP A 47 -1.68 4.04 -2.42
CA TRP A 47 -0.59 4.11 -3.39
C TRP A 47 0.09 5.49 -3.38
N GLU A 48 -0.70 6.57 -3.36
CA GLU A 48 -0.19 7.95 -3.25
C GLU A 48 0.56 8.18 -1.93
N LEU A 49 0.05 7.67 -0.81
CA LEU A 49 0.68 7.82 0.51
C LEU A 49 2.06 7.17 0.61
N ILE A 50 2.25 6.04 -0.08
CA ILE A 50 3.48 5.24 -0.04
C ILE A 50 4.46 5.58 -1.17
N GLN A 51 4.24 6.65 -1.94
CA GLN A 51 5.26 7.13 -2.89
C GLN A 51 6.57 7.51 -2.17
N GLU A 52 6.45 7.89 -0.90
CA GLU A 52 7.56 8.01 0.03
C GLU A 52 7.39 6.98 1.16
N PRO A 53 8.50 6.45 1.74
CA PRO A 53 8.41 5.49 2.85
C PRO A 53 7.56 6.05 3.99
N ARG A 54 6.50 5.34 4.39
CA ARG A 54 5.56 5.79 5.43
C ARG A 54 5.26 4.68 6.43
N PRO A 55 5.16 4.98 7.75
CA PRO A 55 4.81 3.99 8.76
C PRO A 55 3.44 3.37 8.51
N ILE A 56 3.29 2.08 8.79
CA ILE A 56 2.01 1.38 8.63
C ILE A 56 0.93 1.99 9.52
N SER A 57 1.26 2.38 10.74
CA SER A 57 0.34 3.08 11.65
C SER A 57 -0.23 4.35 11.04
N GLU A 58 0.61 5.17 10.38
CA GLU A 58 0.18 6.39 9.70
C GLU A 58 -0.69 6.09 8.48
N ILE A 59 -0.37 5.04 7.69
CA ILE A 59 -1.18 4.64 6.54
C ILE A 59 -2.58 4.23 7.00
N ARG A 60 -2.68 3.37 8.03
CA ARG A 60 -3.96 2.95 8.60
C ARG A 60 -4.77 4.15 9.12
N SER A 61 -4.12 5.04 9.85
CA SER A 61 -4.76 6.24 10.43
C SER A 61 -5.27 7.18 9.34
N ALA A 62 -4.46 7.43 8.29
CA ALA A 62 -4.86 8.28 7.17
C ALA A 62 -6.08 7.74 6.40
N VAL A 63 -6.17 6.42 6.23
CA VAL A 63 -7.34 5.78 5.60
C VAL A 63 -8.56 5.87 6.51
N LEU A 64 -8.39 5.61 7.82
CA LEU A 64 -9.46 5.70 8.80
C LEU A 64 -10.06 7.11 8.85
N ASP A 65 -9.20 8.14 8.95
CA ASP A 65 -9.60 9.55 8.99
C ASP A 65 -10.30 10.00 7.70
N ARG A 66 -9.84 9.50 6.54
CA ARG A 66 -10.40 9.87 5.24
C ARG A 66 -11.78 9.25 5.00
N TYR A 67 -11.97 7.99 5.36
CA TYR A 67 -13.16 7.23 4.98
C TYR A 67 -14.17 7.03 6.13
N ASN A 68 -13.81 7.40 7.37
CA ASN A 68 -14.65 7.31 8.57
C ASN A 68 -15.36 5.95 8.71
N VAL A 69 -14.58 4.88 8.55
CA VAL A 69 -15.01 3.49 8.62
C VAL A 69 -14.73 2.87 9.99
N ASP A 70 -15.21 1.65 10.22
CA ASP A 70 -14.86 0.89 11.41
C ASP A 70 -13.33 0.63 11.50
N PRO A 71 -12.68 0.88 12.65
CA PRO A 71 -11.23 0.73 12.79
C PRO A 71 -10.69 -0.69 12.53
N GLU A 72 -11.39 -1.72 12.98
CA GLU A 72 -10.96 -3.11 12.81
C GLU A 72 -11.06 -3.52 11.34
N ARG A 73 -12.15 -3.13 10.68
CA ARG A 73 -12.30 -3.33 9.24
C ARG A 73 -11.25 -2.55 8.44
N CYS A 74 -11.01 -1.29 8.80
CA CYS A 74 -10.00 -0.46 8.15
C CYS A 74 -8.62 -1.11 8.23
N LYS A 75 -8.25 -1.58 9.43
CA LYS A 75 -6.98 -2.27 9.65
C LYS A 75 -6.86 -3.51 8.77
N ALA A 76 -7.87 -4.39 8.79
CA ALA A 76 -7.86 -5.61 8.00
C ALA A 76 -7.78 -5.36 6.48
N ASP A 77 -8.56 -4.39 5.98
CA ASP A 77 -8.59 -4.05 4.55
C ASP A 77 -7.27 -3.41 4.08
N VAL A 78 -6.71 -2.50 4.89
CA VAL A 78 -5.40 -1.86 4.60
C VAL A 78 -4.29 -2.90 4.65
N ASP A 79 -4.23 -3.73 5.69
CA ASP A 79 -3.19 -4.76 5.83
C ASP A 79 -3.26 -5.79 4.70
N GLY A 80 -4.47 -6.19 4.31
CA GLY A 80 -4.68 -7.08 3.16
C GLY A 80 -4.16 -6.49 1.85
N LEU A 81 -4.40 -5.20 1.61
CA LEU A 81 -3.89 -4.53 0.43
C LEU A 81 -2.37 -4.38 0.45
N LEU A 82 -1.80 -3.90 1.56
CA LEU A 82 -0.35 -3.72 1.68
C LEU A 82 0.39 -5.05 1.49
N LYS A 83 -0.15 -6.13 2.05
CA LYS A 83 0.34 -7.49 1.80
C LYS A 83 0.29 -7.85 0.33
N GLY A 84 -0.86 -7.63 -0.33
CA GLY A 84 -1.03 -7.93 -1.75
C GLY A 84 -0.05 -7.16 -2.63
N LEU A 85 0.21 -5.89 -2.32
CA LEU A 85 1.21 -5.07 -3.03
C LEU A 85 2.64 -5.59 -2.81
N ALA A 86 2.98 -6.01 -1.59
CA ALA A 86 4.28 -6.59 -1.28
C ALA A 86 4.50 -7.94 -1.98
N ASP A 87 3.51 -8.84 -1.89
CA ASP A 87 3.54 -10.17 -2.53
C ASP A 87 3.62 -10.04 -4.07
N ALA A 88 3.00 -9.00 -4.65
CA ALA A 88 3.09 -8.68 -6.08
C ALA A 88 4.38 -7.93 -6.47
N GLY A 89 5.26 -7.59 -5.51
CA GLY A 89 6.49 -6.83 -5.77
C GLY A 89 6.28 -5.35 -6.13
N LEU A 90 5.04 -4.85 -5.99
CA LEU A 90 4.64 -3.48 -6.30
C LEU A 90 5.01 -2.50 -5.20
N ALA A 91 5.19 -2.98 -3.97
CA ALA A 91 5.63 -2.20 -2.84
C ALA A 91 6.62 -3.00 -1.98
N ARG A 92 7.38 -2.31 -1.13
CA ARG A 92 8.40 -2.90 -0.27
C ARG A 92 8.18 -2.46 1.17
N LEU A 93 8.22 -3.45 2.05
CA LEU A 93 8.30 -3.24 3.48
C LEU A 93 9.76 -3.02 3.87
N HIS A 94 10.00 -2.01 4.69
CA HIS A 94 11.29 -1.71 5.30
C HIS A 94 11.11 -1.88 6.79
N ASP A 95 11.88 -2.80 7.37
CA ASP A 95 12.02 -2.92 8.81
C ASP A 95 12.90 -1.76 9.30
N GLU A 96 12.49 -1.09 10.37
CA GLU A 96 13.29 -0.01 10.94
C GLU A 96 14.41 -0.67 11.77
N GLU A 97 15.48 -1.10 11.11
CA GLU A 97 16.72 -1.47 11.81
C GLU A 97 17.28 -0.16 12.39
N LEU A 98 16.98 0.09 13.67
CA LEU A 98 17.53 1.19 14.47
C LEU A 98 19.05 1.23 14.24
N VAL A 99 19.52 2.25 13.51
CA VAL A 99 20.93 2.65 13.47
C VAL A 99 21.30 3.36 14.76
#